data_AF-A0A7X8W318-F1
#
_entry.id   AF-A0A7X8W318-F1
#
_cell.length_a   1.000
_cell.length_b   1.000
_cell.length_c   1.000
_cell.angle_alpha   90.00
_cell.angle_beta   90.00
_cell.angle_gamma   90.00
#
_symmetry.space_group_name_H-M   'P 1'
#
loop_
_entity.id
_entity.type
_entity.pdbx_description
1 polymer ?
#
loop_
_entity_poly.entity_id
_entity_poly.type
_entity_poly.pdbx_seq_one_letter_code
_entity_poly.pdbx_strand_id
1 'polypeptide(L)'
;MEDYTIVTIYFNGQFWVACIQKSLNGKLLEGYYTFGTEPTNPQLLYFTSQLLPFIKLLKVERLTTIRLSVKEKVTHISSKDSYKEALSLELEKRKQEKREIKKLDKEEKYKQKRLAKKVNKRH
;
A
#
# COMPACT_ATOMS: atom_id res chain seq x y z
N MET A 1 28.51 10.97 28.29
CA MET A 1 27.74 10.50 27.12
C MET A 1 27.16 9.15 27.50
N GLU A 2 25.87 8.97 27.34
CA GLU A 2 25.24 7.67 27.57
C GLU A 2 25.69 6.68 26.51
N ASP A 3 25.89 5.43 26.93
CA ASP A 3 26.14 4.32 26.02
C ASP A 3 24.82 3.95 25.35
N TYR A 4 24.81 3.91 24.02
CA TYR A 4 23.62 3.56 23.24
C TYR A 4 24.00 2.71 22.04
N THR A 5 23.03 1.93 21.57
CA THR A 5 23.12 1.21 20.29
C THR A 5 21.87 1.52 19.49
N ILE A 6 22.05 2.07 18.29
CA ILE A 6 21.00 2.36 17.32
C ILE A 6 21.18 1.39 16.16
N VAL A 7 20.07 0.76 15.74
CA VAL A 7 20.05 -0.07 14.54
C VAL A 7 19.05 0.51 13.58
N THR A 8 19.54 0.92 12.42
CA THR A 8 18.70 1.44 11.33
C THR A 8 18.66 0.40 10.21
N ILE A 9 17.49 -0.14 9.93
CA ILE A 9 17.28 -1.07 8.81
C ILE A 9 16.66 -0.28 7.65
N TYR A 10 17.29 -0.37 6.48
CA TYR A 10 16.85 0.36 5.30
C TYR A 10 17.22 -0.39 4.01
N PHE A 11 16.54 -0.03 2.93
CA PHE A 11 16.88 -0.51 1.59
C PHE A 11 17.88 0.46 0.95
N ASN A 12 19.05 -0.04 0.55
CA ASN A 12 20.12 0.79 -0.02
C ASN A 12 20.03 0.95 -1.54
N GLY A 13 18.98 0.42 -2.18
CA GLY A 13 18.82 0.39 -3.64
C GLY A 13 19.06 -0.98 -4.27
N GLN A 14 19.78 -1.87 -3.58
CA GLN A 14 20.03 -3.24 -4.03
C GLN A 14 19.62 -4.29 -2.99
N PHE A 15 19.92 -4.03 -1.72
CA PHE A 15 19.68 -4.95 -0.61
C PHE A 15 19.08 -4.23 0.59
N TRP A 16 18.43 -5.01 1.45
CA TRP A 16 18.12 -4.59 2.80
C TRP A 16 19.36 -4.72 3.69
N VAL A 17 19.68 -3.63 4.39
CA VAL A 17 20.89 -3.51 5.21
C VAL A 17 20.53 -2.94 6.57
N ALA A 18 21.10 -3.50 7.64
CA ALA A 18 21.14 -2.90 8.97
C ALA A 18 22.45 -2.11 9.13
N CYS A 19 22.35 -0.84 9.47
CA CYS A 19 23.44 -0.04 10.00
C CYS A 19 23.35 -0.03 11.53
N ILE A 20 24.42 -0.46 12.18
CA ILE A 20 24.53 -0.56 13.63
C ILE A 20 25.48 0.52 14.11
N GLN A 21 24.98 1.43 14.92
CA GLN A 21 25.71 2.56 15.47
C GLN A 21 25.76 2.41 16.98
N LYS A 22 26.97 2.36 17.55
CA LYS A 22 27.17 2.16 18.97
C LYS A 22 28.08 3.24 19.55
N SER A 23 27.62 3.91 20.59
CA SER A 23 28.44 4.79 21.42
C SER A 23 28.85 4.01 22.67
N LEU A 24 30.15 3.83 22.88
CA LEU A 24 30.71 3.17 24.06
C LEU A 24 31.86 4.00 24.60
N ASN A 25 31.75 4.50 25.84
CA ASN A 25 32.81 5.27 26.49
C ASN A 25 33.33 6.45 25.63
N GLY A 26 32.43 7.14 24.94
CA GLY A 26 32.77 8.26 24.04
C GLY A 26 33.43 7.84 22.72
N LYS A 27 33.57 6.53 22.43
CA LYS A 27 34.00 6.01 21.12
C LYS A 27 32.77 5.67 20.30
N LEU A 28 32.76 6.12 19.04
CA LEU A 28 31.74 5.76 18.08
C LEU A 28 32.20 4.52 17.29
N LEU A 29 31.31 3.55 17.23
CA LEU A 29 31.49 2.29 16.54
C LEU A 29 30.35 2.14 15.52
N GLU A 30 30.68 1.75 14.30
CA GLU A 30 29.69 1.53 13.23
C GLU A 30 29.96 0.19 12.53
N GLY A 31 28.90 -0.50 12.15
CA GLY A 31 28.97 -1.74 11.37
C GLY A 31 27.73 -1.92 10.51
N TYR A 32 27.84 -2.81 9.53
CA TYR A 32 26.78 -3.09 8.58
C TYR A 32 26.50 -4.58 8.51
N TYR A 33 25.23 -4.93 8.33
CA TYR A 33 24.79 -6.30 8.07
C TYR A 33 23.81 -6.32 6.91
N THR A 34 24.08 -7.16 5.91
CA THR A 34 23.26 -7.26 4.71
C THR A 34 22.31 -8.45 4.84
N PHE A 35 21.00 -8.19 4.80
CA PHE A 35 19.97 -9.23 4.74
C PHE A 35 19.77 -9.78 3.33
N GLY A 36 20.05 -8.98 2.31
CA GLY A 36 19.72 -9.30 0.92
C GLY A 36 18.28 -8.86 0.62
N THR A 37 17.31 -9.73 0.83
CA THR A 37 15.88 -9.44 0.68
C THR A 37 15.28 -8.76 1.91
N GLU A 38 14.04 -8.29 1.80
CA GLU A 38 13.33 -7.70 2.94
C GLU A 38 13.24 -8.71 4.10
N PRO A 39 13.78 -8.39 5.28
CA PRO A 39 13.78 -9.31 6.40
C PRO A 39 12.37 -9.48 6.97
N THR A 40 11.97 -10.72 7.16
CA THR A 40 10.72 -11.06 7.86
C THR A 40 10.83 -10.79 9.37
N ASN A 41 9.69 -10.68 10.06
CA ASN A 41 9.68 -10.47 11.52
C ASN A 41 10.51 -11.52 12.30
N PRO A 42 10.43 -12.83 12.02
CA PRO A 42 11.28 -13.81 12.68
C PRO A 42 12.77 -13.60 12.41
N GLN A 43 13.15 -13.21 11.18
CA GLN A 43 14.54 -12.90 10.84
C GLN A 43 15.04 -11.66 11.59
N LEU A 44 14.21 -10.65 11.79
CA LEU A 44 14.55 -9.49 12.60
C LEU A 44 14.79 -9.86 14.06
N LEU A 45 13.92 -10.68 14.66
CA LEU A 45 14.09 -11.17 16.03
C LEU A 45 15.35 -12.02 16.19
N TYR A 46 15.62 -12.90 15.23
CA TYR A 46 16.86 -13.68 15.21
C TYR A 46 18.08 -12.78 15.08
N PHE A 47 18.03 -11.79 14.18
CA PHE A 47 19.10 -10.83 14.00
C PHE A 47 19.40 -10.04 15.28
N THR A 48 18.39 -9.49 15.94
CA THR A 48 18.60 -8.67 17.15
C THR A 48 19.09 -9.47 18.34
N SER A 49 18.61 -10.71 18.51
CA SER A 49 18.97 -11.55 19.65
C SER A 49 20.25 -12.36 19.46
N GLN A 50 20.48 -12.89 18.26
CA GLN A 50 21.55 -13.87 18.00
C GLN A 50 22.69 -13.32 17.15
N LEU A 51 22.44 -12.41 16.20
CA LEU A 51 23.49 -11.95 15.28
C LEU A 51 24.14 -10.65 15.74
N LEU A 52 23.33 -9.70 16.22
CA LEU A 52 23.76 -8.36 16.58
C LEU A 52 24.99 -8.30 17.52
N PRO A 53 25.09 -9.14 18.57
CA PRO A 53 26.26 -9.15 19.46
C PRO A 53 27.57 -9.54 18.78
N PHE A 54 27.52 -10.30 17.68
CA PHE A 54 28.69 -10.85 16.99
C PHE A 54 29.10 -10.06 15.74
N ILE A 55 28.32 -9.04 15.37
CA ILE A 55 28.66 -8.20 14.22
C ILE A 55 29.88 -7.33 14.57
N LYS A 56 30.89 -7.37 13.71
CA LYS A 56 32.09 -6.58 13.86
C LYS A 56 31.77 -5.10 13.66
N LEU A 57 32.00 -4.30 14.69
CA LEU A 57 31.89 -2.85 14.62
C LEU A 57 33.28 -2.22 14.48
N LEU A 58 33.41 -1.25 13.61
CA LEU A 58 34.63 -0.50 13.36
C LEU A 58 34.54 0.86 14.05
N LYS A 59 35.66 1.36 14.58
CA LYS A 59 35.72 2.69 15.17
C LYS A 59 35.63 3.74 14.06
N VAL A 60 34.74 4.72 14.22
CA VAL A 60 34.55 5.81 13.26
C VAL A 60 34.63 7.15 13.98
N GLU A 61 35.04 8.20 13.29
CA GLU A 61 35.10 9.56 13.84
C GLU A 61 33.73 10.25 13.86
N ARG A 62 32.84 9.88 12.92
CA ARG A 62 31.48 10.40 12.79
C ARG A 62 30.54 9.28 12.37
N LEU A 63 29.33 9.26 12.92
CA LEU A 63 28.29 8.31 12.53
C LEU A 63 27.72 8.67 11.15
N THR A 64 27.44 7.65 10.34
CA THR A 64 26.86 7.86 9.03
C THR A 64 25.41 8.28 9.16
N THR A 65 25.06 9.46 8.63
CA THR A 65 23.65 9.90 8.57
C THR A 65 22.97 9.23 7.37
N ILE A 66 22.09 8.28 7.64
CA ILE A 66 21.27 7.64 6.60
C ILE A 66 20.11 8.59 6.27
N ARG A 67 20.17 9.20 5.09
CA ARG A 67 19.06 10.01 4.56
C ARG A 67 18.08 9.08 3.85
N LEU A 68 16.99 8.75 4.52
CA LEU A 68 15.86 8.06 3.89
C LEU A 68 15.14 9.07 2.98
N SER A 69 15.33 8.95 1.67
CA SER A 69 14.48 9.66 0.73
C SER A 69 13.09 9.02 0.81
N VAL A 70 12.14 9.74 1.38
CA VAL A 70 10.73 9.37 1.30
C VAL A 70 10.32 9.58 -0.15
N LYS A 71 10.53 8.58 -1.01
CA LYS A 71 9.81 8.53 -2.28
C LYS A 71 8.33 8.60 -1.93
N GLU A 72 7.64 9.51 -2.61
CA GLU A 72 6.25 9.88 -2.36
C GLU A 72 5.40 8.67 -2.03
N LYS A 73 4.59 8.80 -0.97
CA LYS A 73 3.64 7.79 -0.54
C LYS A 73 2.91 7.26 -1.77
N VAL A 74 3.19 6.02 -2.17
CA VAL A 74 2.18 5.24 -2.88
C VAL A 74 1.01 5.25 -1.92
N THR A 75 -0.01 6.04 -2.24
CA THR A 75 -1.20 6.15 -1.42
C THR A 75 -1.78 4.76 -1.37
N HIS A 76 -1.55 4.07 -0.25
CA HIS A 76 -2.18 2.81 0.02
C HIS A 76 -3.67 3.15 0.14
N ILE A 77 -4.41 3.03 -0.96
CA ILE A 77 -5.85 3.19 -0.94
C ILE A 77 -6.34 2.10 0.01
N SER A 78 -6.88 2.52 1.15
CA SER A 78 -7.41 1.59 2.13
C SER A 78 -8.44 0.70 1.42
N SER A 79 -8.43 -0.61 1.69
CA SER A 79 -9.39 -1.54 1.09
C SER A 79 -10.85 -1.08 1.30
N LYS A 80 -11.11 -0.34 2.38
CA LYS A 80 -12.40 0.29 2.66
C LYS A 80 -12.77 1.40 1.66
N ASP A 81 -11.81 2.19 1.21
CA ASP A 81 -12.05 3.30 0.28
C ASP A 81 -12.25 2.78 -1.14
N SER A 82 -11.47 1.77 -1.55
CA SER A 82 -11.70 1.04 -2.80
C SER A 82 -13.08 0.37 -2.83
N TYR A 83 -13.52 -0.24 -1.72
CA TYR A 83 -14.86 -0.82 -1.62
C TYR A 83 -15.97 0.23 -1.77
N LYS A 84 -15.84 1.39 -1.11
CA LYS A 84 -16.82 2.48 -1.21
C LYS A 84 -16.93 3.01 -2.64
N GLU A 85 -15.81 3.14 -3.33
CA GLU A 85 -15.76 3.59 -4.73
C GLU A 85 -16.37 2.55 -5.69
N ALA A 86 -16.08 1.27 -5.50
CA ALA A 86 -16.72 0.21 -6.27
C ALA A 86 -18.24 0.18 -6.06
N LEU A 87 -18.69 0.35 -4.80
CA LEU A 87 -20.10 0.37 -4.45
C LEU A 87 -20.84 1.58 -5.05
N SER A 88 -20.24 2.77 -5.04
CA SER A 88 -20.86 3.96 -5.64
C SER A 88 -21.04 3.78 -7.15
N LEU A 89 -20.02 3.25 -7.85
CA LEU A 89 -20.08 2.94 -9.28
C LEU A 89 -21.17 1.92 -9.60
N GLU A 90 -21.32 0.87 -8.79
CA GLU A 90 -22.37 -0.14 -8.99
C GLU A 90 -23.77 0.49 -8.83
N LEU A 91 -23.97 1.32 -7.81
CA LEU A 91 -25.24 2.01 -7.59
C LEU A 91 -25.61 2.97 -8.72
N GLU A 92 -24.62 3.65 -9.31
CA GLU A 92 -24.83 4.50 -10.47
C GLU A 92 -25.24 3.72 -11.71
N LYS A 93 -24.55 2.60 -12.00
CA LYS A 93 -24.94 1.68 -13.10
C LYS A 93 -26.37 1.20 -12.92
N ARG A 94 -26.73 0.73 -11.72
CA ARG A 94 -28.09 0.24 -11.43
C ARG A 94 -29.16 1.33 -11.60
N LYS A 95 -28.82 2.60 -11.30
CA LYS A 95 -29.73 3.73 -11.56
C LYS A 95 -29.92 3.98 -13.05
N GLN A 96 -28.86 3.87 -13.85
CA GLN A 96 -28.91 4.03 -15.30
C GLN A 96 -29.76 2.93 -15.95
N GLU A 97 -29.50 1.67 -15.61
CA GLU A 97 -30.26 0.51 -16.10
C GLU A 97 -31.76 0.64 -15.82
N LYS A 98 -32.14 1.05 -14.59
CA LYS A 98 -33.55 1.30 -14.24
C LYS A 98 -34.19 2.38 -15.10
N ARG A 99 -33.44 3.42 -15.50
CA ARG A 99 -33.95 4.48 -16.37
C ARG A 99 -34.16 3.96 -17.79
N GLU A 100 -33.26 3.13 -18.30
CA GLU A 100 -33.38 2.51 -19.61
C GLU A 100 -34.56 1.55 -19.69
N ILE A 101 -34.70 0.66 -18.71
CA ILE A 101 -35.85 -0.27 -18.61
C ILE A 101 -37.17 0.50 -18.63
N LYS A 102 -37.27 1.60 -17.85
CA LYS A 102 -38.48 2.45 -17.84
C LYS A 102 -38.75 3.12 -19.19
N LYS A 103 -37.71 3.52 -19.93
CA LYS A 103 -37.88 4.09 -21.27
C LYS A 103 -38.41 3.03 -22.23
N LEU A 104 -37.81 1.84 -22.25
CA LEU A 104 -38.21 0.72 -23.10
C LEU A 104 -39.66 0.31 -22.83
N ASP A 105 -40.04 0.13 -21.57
CA ASP A 105 -41.41 -0.24 -21.18
C ASP A 105 -42.44 0.84 -21.62
N LYS A 106 -42.07 2.12 -21.55
CA LYS A 106 -42.93 3.22 -22.04
C LYS A 106 -43.10 3.18 -23.56
N GLU A 107 -42.01 2.94 -24.30
CA GLU A 107 -42.05 2.82 -25.76
C GLU A 107 -42.87 1.60 -26.21
N GLU A 108 -42.71 0.47 -25.53
CA GLU A 108 -43.44 -0.75 -25.83
C GLU A 108 -44.95 -0.58 -25.58
N LYS A 109 -45.33 0.00 -24.43
CA LYS A 109 -46.74 0.36 -24.14
C LYS A 109 -47.31 1.32 -25.18
N TYR A 110 -46.53 2.28 -25.66
CA TYR A 110 -46.96 3.21 -26.70
C TYR A 110 -47.17 2.49 -28.05
N LYS A 111 -46.26 1.61 -28.45
CA LYS A 111 -46.39 0.78 -29.66
C LYS A 111 -47.63 -0.10 -29.60
N GLN A 112 -47.85 -0.80 -28.49
CA GLN A 112 -49.03 -1.66 -28.28
C GLN A 112 -50.34 -0.84 -28.38
N LYS A 113 -50.41 0.33 -27.73
CA LYS A 113 -51.58 1.23 -27.85
C LYS A 113 -51.82 1.70 -29.28
N ARG A 114 -50.77 2.01 -30.04
CA ARG A 114 -50.90 2.40 -31.46
C ARG A 114 -51.40 1.26 -32.34
N LEU A 115 -50.91 0.04 -32.13
CA LEU A 115 -51.36 -1.14 -32.86
C LEU A 115 -52.83 -1.45 -32.58
N ALA A 116 -53.24 -1.46 -31.31
CA ALA A 116 -54.63 -1.67 -30.91
C ALA A 116 -55.59 -0.65 -31.56
N LYS A 117 -55.20 0.64 -31.61
CA LYS A 117 -55.97 1.69 -32.31
C LYS A 117 -56.07 1.47 -33.82
N LYS A 118 -55.06 0.89 -34.47
CA LYS A 118 -55.11 0.60 -35.92
C LYS A 118 -56.03 -0.58 -36.22
N VAL A 119 -56.06 -1.59 -35.36
CA VAL A 119 -56.95 -2.77 -35.50
C VAL A 119 -58.41 -2.34 -35.35
N ASN A 120 -58.75 -1.58 -34.30
CA ASN A 120 -60.12 -1.08 -34.07
C ASN A 120 -60.63 -0.08 -35.11
N LYS A 121 -59.78 0.48 -35.97
CA LYS A 121 -60.18 1.42 -37.04
C LYS A 121 -60.41 0.74 -38.39
N ARG A 122 -60.15 -0.57 -38.48
CA ARG A 122 -60.30 -1.42 -39.68
C ARG A 122 -61.51 -2.37 -39.60
N HIS A 123 -62.29 -2.30 -38.52
CA HIS A 123 -63.66 -2.79 -38.41
C HIS A 123 -64.59 -1.57 -38.38
#